data_AF-A0A2I1FJ79-F1
#
_entry.id   AF-A0A2I1FJ79-F1
#
_cell.length_a   1.000
_cell.length_b   1.000
_cell.length_c   1.000
_cell.angle_alpha   90.00
_cell.angle_beta   90.00
_cell.angle_gamma   90.00
#
_symmetry.space_group_name_H-M   'P 1'
#
loop_
_entity.id
_entity.type
_entity.pdbx_description
1 polymer ?
#
loop_
_entity_poly.entity_id
_entity_poly.type
_entity_poly.pdbx_seq_one_letter_code
_entity_poly.pdbx_strand_id
1 'polypeptide(L)'
;MQDYIELINKLQRHTRCSSYCLRINKQTGKQACRFGFPKEIAEKTTIHNENGHLELITARNDPLINPHDRIQLQGWRANVDLKP
;
A
#
# COMPACT_ATOMS: atom_id res chain seq x y z
N MET A 1 16.79 10.97 6.94
CA MET A 1 15.90 9.82 7.24
C MET A 1 14.55 10.31 7.77
N GLN A 2 14.54 11.27 8.71
CA GLN A 2 13.35 11.94 9.24
C GLN A 2 12.36 12.43 8.17
N ASP A 3 12.85 13.14 7.16
CA ASP A 3 12.05 13.65 6.04
C ASP A 3 11.21 12.57 5.32
N TYR A 4 11.82 11.41 5.07
CA TYR A 4 11.13 10.30 4.42
C TYR A 4 10.06 9.68 5.31
N ILE A 5 10.31 9.61 6.62
CA ILE A 5 9.34 9.15 7.62
C ILE A 5 8.14 10.10 7.65
N GLU A 6 8.37 11.41 7.62
CA GLU A 6 7.31 12.43 7.56
C GLU A 6 6.47 12.31 6.29
N LEU A 7 7.10 12.05 5.13
CA LEU A 7 6.40 11.80 3.87
C LEU A 7 5.54 10.52 3.91
N ILE A 8 6.08 9.42 4.43
CA ILE A 8 5.30 8.17 4.60
C ILE A 8 4.09 8.42 5.52
N ASN A 9 4.26 9.20 6.58
CA ASN A 9 3.16 9.50 7.50
C ASN A 9 2.04 10.34 6.85
N LYS A 10 2.28 10.97 5.69
CA LYS A 10 1.23 11.60 4.87
C LYS A 10 0.42 10.59 4.06
N LEU A 11 0.90 9.37 3.90
CA LEU A 11 0.11 8.32 3.27
C LEU A 11 -1.06 7.94 4.18
N GLN A 12 -2.25 7.82 3.60
CA GLN A 12 -3.42 7.35 4.32
C GLN A 12 -3.20 5.91 4.82
N ARG A 13 -3.30 5.73 6.13
CA ARG A 13 -3.34 4.40 6.77
C ARG A 13 -4.74 3.81 6.68
N HIS A 14 -4.84 2.56 6.23
CA HIS A 14 -6.10 1.83 6.18
C HIS A 14 -6.41 1.13 7.52
N THR A 15 -6.71 1.91 8.55
CA THR A 15 -6.92 1.37 9.91
C THR A 15 -8.29 0.74 10.13
N ARG A 16 -9.29 1.14 9.33
CA ARG A 16 -10.66 0.62 9.41
C ARG A 16 -11.23 0.42 8.01
N CYS A 17 -11.75 -0.78 7.79
CA CYS A 17 -12.57 -1.05 6.62
C CYS A 17 -13.94 -0.37 6.73
N SER A 18 -14.49 0.06 5.60
CA SER A 18 -15.85 0.59 5.49
C SER A 18 -16.57 -0.03 4.29
N SER A 19 -17.84 0.32 4.09
CA SER A 19 -18.62 -0.11 2.92
C SER A 19 -17.95 0.22 1.58
N TYR A 20 -17.03 1.18 1.55
CA TYR A 20 -16.27 1.53 0.35
C TYR A 20 -15.32 0.41 -0.09
N CYS A 21 -14.57 -0.18 0.84
CA CYS A 21 -13.54 -1.16 0.54
C CYS A 21 -14.00 -2.61 0.74
N LEU A 22 -14.99 -2.86 1.60
CA LEU A 22 -15.46 -4.22 1.87
C LEU A 22 -16.22 -4.79 0.67
N ARG A 23 -15.81 -5.96 0.21
CA ARG A 23 -16.45 -6.71 -0.89
C ARG A 23 -16.51 -8.19 -0.56
N ILE A 24 -17.50 -8.89 -1.09
CA ILE A 24 -17.55 -10.36 -1.01
C ILE A 24 -16.59 -10.91 -2.06
N ASN A 25 -15.62 -11.71 -1.61
CA ASN A 25 -14.74 -12.45 -2.49
C ASN A 25 -15.54 -13.59 -3.14
N LYS A 26 -15.55 -13.67 -4.47
CA LYS A 26 -16.38 -14.64 -5.21
C LYS A 26 -15.90 -16.08 -5.04
N GLN A 27 -14.61 -16.28 -4.81
CA GLN A 27 -13.98 -17.58 -4.67
C GLN A 27 -14.17 -18.16 -3.28
N THR A 28 -14.11 -17.32 -2.24
CA THR A 28 -14.20 -17.77 -0.84
C THR A 28 -15.56 -17.52 -0.19
N GLY A 29 -16.41 -16.70 -0.81
CA GLY A 29 -17.72 -16.28 -0.26
C GLY A 29 -17.62 -15.34 0.95
N LYS A 30 -16.42 -15.00 1.40
CA LYS A 30 -16.19 -14.18 2.60
C LYS A 30 -16.05 -12.70 2.25
N GLN A 31 -16.44 -11.84 3.18
CA GLN A 31 -16.17 -10.42 3.06
C GLN A 31 -14.68 -10.15 3.29
N ALA A 32 -14.06 -9.40 2.38
CA ALA A 32 -12.67 -9.01 2.43
C ALA A 32 -12.50 -7.57 1.95
N CYS A 33 -11.39 -6.93 2.36
CA CYS A 33 -11.03 -5.63 1.80
C CYS A 33 -10.62 -5.82 0.33
N ARG A 34 -11.29 -5.13 -0.59
CA ARG A 34 -10.99 -5.19 -2.04
C ARG A 34 -9.59 -4.70 -2.39
N PHE A 35 -9.00 -3.89 -1.51
CA PHE A 35 -7.63 -3.39 -1.65
C PHE A 35 -6.61 -4.36 -1.06
N GLY A 36 -7.04 -5.45 -0.43
CA GLY A 36 -6.16 -6.46 0.17
C GLY A 36 -5.49 -6.01 1.47
N PHE A 37 -6.15 -5.18 2.28
CA PHE A 37 -5.69 -4.87 3.64
C PHE A 37 -6.24 -5.89 4.67
N PRO A 38 -5.46 -6.23 5.72
CA PRO A 38 -4.05 -5.87 5.92
C PRO A 38 -3.14 -6.52 4.87
N LYS A 39 -2.13 -5.78 4.41
CA LYS A 39 -1.14 -6.27 3.45
C LYS A 39 -0.15 -7.18 4.13
N GLU A 40 0.38 -8.16 3.41
CA GLU A 40 1.49 -8.97 3.91
C GLU A 40 2.74 -8.11 4.14
N ILE A 41 3.48 -8.42 5.21
CA ILE A 41 4.79 -7.83 5.50
C ILE A 41 5.78 -8.45 4.52
N ALA A 42 6.67 -7.63 3.98
CA ALA A 42 7.70 -8.07 3.05
C ALA A 42 9.03 -7.45 3.46
N GLU A 43 10.05 -8.27 3.74
CA GLU A 43 11.35 -7.74 4.15
C GLU A 43 12.13 -7.10 3.00
N LYS A 44 11.89 -7.56 1.77
CA LYS A 44 12.60 -7.14 0.56
C LYS A 44 11.62 -6.89 -0.57
N THR A 45 12.01 -6.00 -1.47
CA THR A 45 11.26 -5.77 -2.71
C THR A 45 11.49 -6.93 -3.69
N THR A 46 10.43 -7.52 -4.20
CA THR A 46 10.46 -8.66 -5.14
C THR A 46 9.52 -8.41 -6.32
N ILE A 47 9.79 -9.09 -7.43
CA ILE A 47 8.88 -9.15 -8.58
C ILE A 47 8.29 -10.55 -8.60
N HIS A 48 6.97 -10.63 -8.47
CA HIS A 48 6.22 -11.88 -8.57
C HIS A 48 5.70 -12.01 -10.00
N ASN A 49 5.72 -13.23 -10.53
CA ASN A 49 5.13 -13.55 -11.82
C ASN A 49 4.04 -14.60 -11.60
N GLU A 50 2.79 -14.15 -11.59
CA GLU A 50 1.64 -15.04 -11.48
C GLU A 50 0.95 -15.12 -12.84
N ASN A 51 1.06 -16.27 -13.50
CA ASN A 51 0.42 -16.55 -14.79
C ASN A 51 0.72 -15.51 -15.89
N GLY A 52 1.94 -14.97 -15.92
CA GLY A 52 2.36 -13.95 -16.89
C GLY A 52 2.07 -12.51 -16.46
N HIS A 53 1.45 -12.31 -15.29
CA HIS A 53 1.30 -10.99 -14.68
C HIS A 53 2.48 -10.71 -13.74
N LEU A 54 3.26 -9.69 -14.09
CA LEU A 54 4.34 -9.20 -13.23
C LEU A 54 3.77 -8.22 -12.20
N GLU A 55 3.90 -8.57 -10.93
CA GLU A 55 3.55 -7.72 -9.80
C GLU A 55 4.81 -7.33 -9.02
N LEU A 56 4.97 -6.03 -8.75
CA LEU A 56 6.01 -5.52 -7.87
C LEU A 56 5.51 -5.51 -6.42
N ILE A 57 6.13 -6.30 -5.55
CA ILE A 57 5.88 -6.27 -4.12
C ILE A 57 6.98 -5.45 -3.47
N THR A 58 6.66 -4.27 -2.96
CA THR A 58 7.63 -3.43 -2.23
C THR A 58 7.83 -3.92 -0.81
N ALA A 59 9.06 -3.79 -0.30
CA ALA A 59 9.36 -4.04 1.10
C ALA A 59 8.42 -3.21 2.01
N ARG A 60 7.85 -3.86 3.03
CA ARG A 60 6.80 -3.33 3.90
C ARG A 60 6.96 -3.87 5.31
N ASN A 61 7.05 -2.98 6.28
CA ASN A 61 7.05 -3.28 7.71
C ASN A 61 5.74 -2.91 8.42
N ASP A 62 4.81 -2.23 7.74
CA ASP A 62 3.50 -1.85 8.27
C ASP A 62 2.39 -2.32 7.32
N PRO A 63 1.53 -3.26 7.73
CA PRO A 63 0.52 -3.87 6.87
C PRO A 63 -0.65 -2.93 6.52
N LEU A 64 -0.76 -1.78 7.18
CA LEU A 64 -1.87 -0.83 7.01
C LEU A 64 -1.50 0.38 6.16
N ILE A 65 -0.23 0.53 5.79
CA ILE A 65 0.26 1.59 4.90
C ILE A 65 0.14 1.12 3.45
N ASN A 66 -0.28 2.03 2.57
CA ASN A 66 -0.27 1.77 1.14
C ASN A 66 1.15 1.46 0.64
N PRO A 67 1.31 0.48 -0.27
CA PRO A 67 2.57 0.29 -0.97
C PRO A 67 3.02 1.62 -1.57
N HIS A 68 4.29 1.95 -1.38
CA HIS A 68 4.86 3.19 -1.91
C HIS A 68 6.28 2.94 -2.40
N ASP A 69 6.69 3.76 -3.36
CA ASP A 69 8.05 3.87 -3.80
C ASP A 69 8.63 5.21 -3.33
N ARG A 70 9.89 5.18 -2.87
CA ARG A 70 10.54 6.35 -2.29
C ARG A 70 10.76 7.45 -3.31
N ILE A 71 11.13 7.11 -4.54
CA ILE A 71 11.41 8.08 -5.60
C ILE A 71 10.10 8.76 -6.01
N GLN A 72 9.02 7.99 -6.18
CA GLN A 72 7.71 8.54 -6.50
C GLN A 72 7.18 9.48 -5.40
N LEU A 73 7.30 9.11 -4.12
CA LEU A 73 6.91 9.96 -2.99
C LEU A 73 7.66 11.29 -2.96
N GLN A 74 8.98 11.25 -3.19
CA GLN A 74 9.79 12.46 -3.27
C GLN A 74 9.42 13.31 -4.49
N GLY A 75 9.13 12.66 -5.62
CA GLY A 75 8.61 13.32 -6.81
C GLY A 75 7.29 14.04 -6.53
N TRP A 76 6.33 13.40 -5.86
CA TRP A 76 5.07 14.04 -5.47
C TRP A 76 5.29 15.25 -4.59
N ARG A 77 6.16 15.16 -3.58
CA ARG A 77 6.51 16.31 -2.75
C ARG A 77 7.04 17.48 -3.58
N ALA A 78 7.88 17.22 -4.58
CA ALA A 78 8.44 18.26 -5.43
C ALA A 78 7.39 18.92 -6.34
N ASN A 79 6.26 18.26 -6.57
CA ASN A 79 5.26 18.66 -7.57
C ASN A 79 3.86 18.94 -6.99
N VAL A 80 3.64 18.73 -5.70
CA VAL A 80 2.33 18.82 -5.04
C VAL A 80 2.49 19.50 -3.69
N ASP A 81 1.56 20.41 -3.36
CA ASP A 81 1.44 21.01 -2.04
C ASP A 81 1.02 19.96 -1.01
N LEU A 82 2.01 19.31 -0.39
CA LEU A 82 1.78 18.42 0.74
C LEU A 82 1.55 19.26 2.00
N LYS A 83 0.28 19.44 2.38
CA LYS A 83 -0.07 20.08 3.66
C LYS A 83 0.16 19.13 4.84
N PRO A 84 0.50 19.66 6.05
CA PRO A 84 0.65 18.86 7.26
C PRO A 84 -0.60 18.04 7.61
#